data_AF-A0A418W4J4-F1
#
_entry.id   AF-A0A418W4J4-F1
#
_cell.length_a   1.000
_cell.length_b   1.000
_cell.length_c   1.000
_cell.angle_alpha   90.00
_cell.angle_beta   90.00
_cell.angle_gamma   90.00
#
_symmetry.space_group_name_H-M   'P 1'
#
loop_
_entity.id
_entity.type
_entity.pdbx_description
1 polymer ?
#
loop_
_entity_poly.entity_id
_entity_poly.type
_entity_poly.pdbx_seq_one_letter_code
_entity_poly.pdbx_strand_id
1 'polypeptide(L)'
;MMASSHIIVGAATWTWLAARFGLPPLEPLGLGLAVLGSLAPDIDHPKSTLGSRLKPISVPISLVFGHRGITHSLFAVAGCAWLFSESGVHAAYSAPFLVGYLTHLAGDLLSPSGLPLLYPLKRRRTFALPIIKTGGFSEQLVVVILCGWLISGLFGCDWRGLLQTGAWRDAVALVDEAESRLSSLRPEGEDAAPTAAAPWPPRKPAIKPPHRVASAACGVCG
;
A
#
# COMPACT_ATOMS: atom_id res chain seq x y z
N MET A 1 4.72 -2.98 -5.95
CA MET A 1 5.25 -1.65 -6.36
C MET A 1 6.45 -1.87 -7.28
N MET A 2 7.24 -0.86 -7.64
CA MET A 2 8.55 -1.12 -8.27
C MET A 2 9.54 -1.69 -7.24
N ALA A 3 10.47 -2.54 -7.69
CA ALA A 3 11.51 -3.13 -6.82
C ALA A 3 12.35 -2.06 -6.10
N SER A 4 12.67 -0.95 -6.77
CA SER A 4 13.38 0.18 -6.16
C SER A 4 12.58 0.80 -5.00
N SER A 5 11.26 0.91 -5.14
CA SER A 5 10.38 1.43 -4.10
C SER A 5 10.37 0.51 -2.86
N HIS A 6 10.34 -0.81 -3.06
CA HIS A 6 10.42 -1.77 -1.96
C HIS A 6 11.76 -1.71 -1.21
N ILE A 7 12.87 -1.57 -1.95
CA ILE A 7 14.21 -1.39 -1.37
C ILE A 7 14.26 -0.12 -0.51
N ILE A 8 13.81 1.01 -1.05
CA ILE A 8 13.87 2.31 -0.35
C ILE A 8 13.01 2.28 0.90
N VAL A 9 11.76 1.80 0.80
CA VAL A 9 10.83 1.73 1.94
C VAL A 9 11.31 0.73 2.98
N GLY A 10 11.81 -0.44 2.57
CA GLY A 10 12.34 -1.47 3.47
C GLY A 10 13.55 -0.99 4.27
N ALA A 11 14.51 -0.35 3.58
CA ALA A 11 15.67 0.26 4.24
C ALA A 11 15.26 1.38 5.21
N ALA A 12 14.40 2.31 4.77
CA ALA A 12 13.92 3.41 5.61
C ALA A 12 13.16 2.90 6.86
N THR A 13 12.34 1.85 6.70
CA THR A 13 11.59 1.26 7.80
C THR A 13 12.52 0.59 8.81
N TRP A 14 13.54 -0.15 8.36
CA TRP A 14 14.54 -0.73 9.25
C TRP A 14 15.30 0.35 10.02
N THR A 15 15.80 1.39 9.34
CA THR A 15 16.52 2.50 9.99
C THR A 15 15.67 3.15 11.07
N TRP A 16 14.39 3.42 10.78
CA TRP A 16 13.47 4.01 11.75
C TRP A 16 13.22 3.09 12.97
N LEU A 17 12.97 1.79 12.73
CA LEU A 17 12.77 0.83 13.82
C LEU A 17 14.05 0.66 14.67
N ALA A 18 15.20 0.50 14.02
CA ALA A 18 16.49 0.34 14.69
C ALA A 18 16.76 1.50 15.65
N ALA A 19 16.53 2.75 15.20
CA ALA A 19 16.65 3.93 16.06
C ALA A 19 15.72 3.86 17.28
N ARG A 20 14.49 3.36 17.11
CA ARG A 20 13.50 3.28 18.19
C ARG A 20 13.79 2.20 19.22
N PHE A 21 14.49 1.13 18.81
CA PHE A 21 14.92 0.03 19.66
C PHE A 21 16.34 0.20 20.21
N GLY A 22 16.99 1.35 19.99
CA GLY A 22 18.35 1.62 20.47
C GLY A 22 19.44 0.82 19.74
N LEU A 23 19.12 0.29 18.57
CA LEU A 23 20.07 -0.38 17.68
C LEU A 23 20.75 0.66 16.76
N PRO A 24 21.97 0.40 16.28
CA PRO A 24 22.66 1.31 15.36
C PRO A 24 21.87 1.43 14.04
N PRO A 25 21.26 2.59 13.73
CA PRO A 25 20.29 2.69 12.63
C PRO A 25 20.90 2.56 11.23
N LEU A 26 22.16 2.98 11.09
CA LEU A 26 22.89 3.02 9.83
C LEU A 26 23.92 1.88 9.73
N GLU A 27 23.75 0.83 10.53
CA GLU A 27 24.64 -0.32 10.52
C GLU A 27 24.53 -1.03 9.15
N PRO A 28 25.65 -1.19 8.40
CA PRO A 28 25.61 -1.69 7.03
C PRO A 28 25.00 -3.08 6.87
N LEU A 29 25.23 -3.99 7.81
CA LEU A 29 24.72 -5.35 7.74
C LEU A 29 23.19 -5.38 7.91
N GLY A 30 22.63 -4.66 8.88
CA GLY A 30 21.20 -4.52 9.09
C GLY A 30 20.50 -3.89 7.88
N LEU A 31 21.08 -2.83 7.30
CA LEU A 31 20.58 -2.25 6.05
C LEU A 31 20.63 -3.25 4.91
N GLY A 32 21.75 -3.94 4.73
CA GLY A 32 21.92 -4.97 3.71
C GLY A 32 20.87 -6.08 3.83
N LEU A 33 20.62 -6.56 5.06
CA LEU A 33 19.62 -7.58 5.35
C LEU A 33 18.19 -7.08 5.11
N ALA A 34 17.88 -5.83 5.43
CA ALA A 34 16.58 -5.22 5.12
C ALA A 34 16.34 -5.09 3.62
N VAL A 35 17.37 -4.68 2.85
CA VAL A 35 17.33 -4.66 1.39
C VAL A 35 17.11 -6.07 0.83
N LEU A 36 17.87 -7.06 1.31
CA LEU A 36 17.72 -8.45 0.89
C LEU A 36 16.31 -8.99 1.21
N GLY A 37 15.79 -8.70 2.40
CA GLY A 37 14.44 -9.06 2.81
C GLY A 37 13.37 -8.43 1.92
N SER A 38 13.53 -7.14 1.57
CA SER A 38 12.61 -6.42 0.68
C SER A 38 12.59 -6.97 -0.75
N LEU A 39 13.66 -7.64 -1.18
CA LEU A 39 13.75 -8.26 -2.50
C LEU A 39 13.39 -9.74 -2.48
N ALA A 40 13.39 -10.39 -1.32
CA ALA A 40 13.21 -11.83 -1.18
C ALA A 40 11.92 -12.35 -1.85
N PRO A 41 10.76 -11.68 -1.74
CA PRO A 41 9.55 -12.12 -2.44
C PRO A 41 9.67 -12.07 -3.97
N ASP A 42 10.42 -11.08 -4.49
CA ASP A 42 10.60 -10.84 -5.94
C ASP A 42 11.66 -11.74 -6.59
N ILE A 43 12.44 -12.49 -5.81
CA ILE A 43 13.46 -13.43 -6.33
C ILE A 43 12.84 -14.55 -7.17
N ASP A 44 11.56 -14.88 -6.95
CA ASP A 44 10.88 -15.97 -7.67
C ASP A 44 10.54 -15.66 -9.12
N HIS A 45 10.71 -14.40 -9.57
CA HIS A 45 10.44 -14.05 -10.96
C HIS A 45 11.71 -14.20 -11.82
N PRO A 46 11.71 -15.04 -12.87
CA PRO A 46 12.91 -15.32 -13.69
C PRO A 46 13.45 -14.12 -14.49
N LYS A 47 12.75 -12.98 -14.46
CA LYS A 47 13.17 -11.70 -15.05
C LYS A 47 13.70 -10.65 -14.04
N SER A 48 13.77 -10.94 -12.73
CA SER A 48 14.36 -9.99 -11.78
C SER A 48 15.90 -10.03 -11.85
N THR A 49 16.56 -8.90 -11.53
CA THR A 49 18.02 -8.75 -11.55
C THR A 49 18.74 -9.81 -10.71
N LEU A 50 18.10 -10.33 -9.67
CA LEU A 50 18.63 -11.42 -8.82
C LEU A 50 18.14 -12.82 -9.29
N GLY A 51 16.90 -12.95 -9.75
CA GLY A 51 16.34 -14.19 -10.30
C GLY A 51 17.01 -14.66 -11.60
N SER A 52 17.60 -13.74 -12.37
CA SER A 52 18.39 -14.06 -13.57
C SER A 52 19.78 -14.67 -13.26
N ARG A 53 20.31 -14.47 -12.04
CA ARG A 53 21.58 -15.04 -11.56
C ARG A 53 21.39 -16.37 -10.81
N LEU A 54 20.20 -16.64 -10.27
CA LEU A 54 19.83 -17.87 -9.54
C LEU A 54 18.79 -18.73 -10.30
N LYS A 55 18.91 -18.82 -11.63
CA LYS A 55 18.03 -19.62 -12.50
C LYS A 55 17.78 -21.08 -12.09
N PRO A 56 18.74 -21.86 -11.53
CA PRO A 56 18.46 -23.26 -11.19
C PRO A 56 17.50 -23.43 -10.00
N ILE A 57 17.32 -22.41 -9.15
CA ILE A 57 16.43 -22.45 -7.99
C ILE A 57 15.07 -21.81 -8.29
N SER A 58 15.06 -20.72 -9.08
CA SER A 58 13.83 -19.99 -9.40
C SER A 58 12.87 -20.73 -10.34
N VAL A 59 13.39 -21.58 -11.24
CA VAL A 59 12.57 -22.35 -12.20
C VAL A 59 11.72 -23.45 -11.54
N PRO A 60 12.23 -24.35 -10.67
CA PRO A 60 11.39 -25.36 -10.02
C PRO A 60 10.39 -24.75 -9.04
N ILE A 61 10.77 -23.69 -8.30
CA ILE A 61 9.88 -23.00 -7.36
C ILE A 61 8.73 -22.31 -8.12
N SER A 62 9.02 -21.63 -9.23
CA SER A 62 7.99 -20.98 -10.05
C SER A 62 7.07 -21.98 -10.76
N LEU A 63 7.55 -23.18 -11.11
CA LEU A 63 6.74 -24.26 -11.70
C LEU A 63 5.78 -24.93 -10.70
N VAL A 64 6.23 -25.12 -9.44
CA VAL A 64 5.44 -25.85 -8.42
C VAL A 64 4.46 -24.93 -7.69
N PHE A 65 4.82 -23.67 -7.45
CA PHE A 65 4.08 -22.80 -6.52
C PHE A 65 3.30 -21.65 -7.17
N GLY A 66 3.47 -21.44 -8.47
CA GLY A 66 2.80 -20.39 -9.24
C GLY A 66 3.41 -19.00 -9.00
N HIS A 67 3.46 -18.18 -10.06
CA HIS A 67 4.28 -16.97 -10.19
C HIS A 67 4.17 -15.89 -9.09
N ARG A 68 3.23 -15.97 -8.13
CA ARG A 68 3.07 -15.01 -7.01
C ARG A 68 2.43 -15.64 -5.75
N GLY A 69 2.50 -16.96 -5.60
CA GLY A 69 1.69 -17.69 -4.61
C GLY A 69 2.25 -17.69 -3.18
N ILE A 70 3.29 -18.50 -2.95
CA ILE A 70 3.80 -18.75 -1.59
C ILE A 70 4.56 -17.56 -1.03
N THR A 71 5.47 -16.99 -1.80
CA THR A 71 6.40 -15.97 -1.30
C THR A 71 5.75 -14.61 -1.09
N HIS A 72 4.60 -14.39 -1.69
CA HIS A 72 3.76 -13.23 -1.41
C HIS A 72 2.63 -13.59 -0.43
N SER A 73 2.96 -14.35 0.61
CA SER A 73 2.02 -14.73 1.67
C SER A 73 2.65 -14.54 3.05
N LEU A 74 1.81 -14.31 4.06
CA LEU A 74 2.26 -14.26 5.45
C LEU A 74 2.84 -15.61 5.91
N PHE A 75 2.44 -16.70 5.26
CA PHE A 75 2.99 -18.03 5.54
C PHE A 75 4.49 -18.10 5.21
N ALA A 76 4.94 -17.47 4.12
CA ALA A 76 6.36 -17.44 3.81
C ALA A 76 7.17 -16.62 4.83
N VAL A 77 6.64 -15.48 5.29
CA VAL A 77 7.26 -14.71 6.38
C VAL A 77 7.36 -15.55 7.65
N ALA A 78 6.27 -16.24 8.03
CA ALA A 78 6.25 -17.11 9.19
C ALA A 78 7.25 -18.28 9.07
N GLY A 79 7.37 -18.87 7.87
CA GLY A 79 8.36 -19.91 7.58
C GLY A 79 9.80 -19.41 7.71
N CYS A 80 10.11 -18.21 7.20
CA CYS A 80 11.41 -17.58 7.39
C CYS A 80 11.70 -17.28 8.87
N ALA A 81 10.72 -16.74 9.59
CA ALA A 81 10.86 -16.44 11.02
C ALA A 81 11.13 -17.71 11.84
N TRP A 82 10.38 -18.79 11.56
CA TRP A 82 10.60 -20.10 12.19
C TRP A 82 11.98 -20.68 11.86
N LEU A 83 12.41 -20.61 10.59
CA LEU A 83 13.74 -21.09 10.21
C LEU A 83 14.86 -20.31 10.93
N PHE A 84 14.71 -19.00 11.09
CA PHE A 84 15.67 -18.19 11.86
C PHE A 84 15.68 -18.55 13.35
N SER A 85 14.52 -18.87 13.93
CA SER A 85 14.47 -19.31 15.34
C SER A 85 15.14 -20.67 15.54
N GLU A 86 14.93 -21.64 14.64
CA GLU A 86 15.53 -22.96 14.73
C GLU A 86 17.04 -22.97 14.47
N SER A 87 17.51 -22.10 13.57
CA SER A 87 18.94 -21.99 13.24
C SER A 87 19.76 -21.24 14.30
N GLY A 88 19.12 -20.65 15.32
CA GLY A 88 19.80 -19.86 16.35
C GLY A 88 20.39 -18.53 15.82
N VAL A 89 19.91 -18.06 14.67
CA VAL A 89 20.34 -16.77 14.12
C VAL A 89 19.90 -15.67 15.08
N HIS A 90 20.84 -14.80 15.44
CA HIS A 90 20.56 -13.72 16.36
C HIS A 90 19.48 -12.79 15.81
N ALA A 91 18.58 -12.34 16.69
CA ALA A 91 17.47 -11.45 16.33
C ALA A 91 17.95 -10.17 15.62
N ALA A 92 19.17 -9.71 15.92
CA ALA A 92 19.80 -8.56 15.27
C ALA A 92 19.96 -8.74 13.74
N TYR A 93 20.04 -9.99 13.26
CA TYR A 93 20.20 -10.30 11.83
C TYR A 93 18.89 -10.77 11.19
N SER A 94 18.04 -11.48 11.92
CA SER A 94 16.75 -11.93 11.37
C SER A 94 15.70 -10.81 11.30
N ALA A 95 15.68 -9.90 12.29
CA ALA A 95 14.75 -8.77 12.30
C ALA A 95 14.83 -7.85 11.07
N PRO A 96 16.02 -7.35 10.62
CA PRO A 96 16.08 -6.50 9.44
C PRO A 96 15.53 -7.18 8.19
N PHE A 97 15.89 -8.46 7.99
CA PHE A 97 15.37 -9.24 6.87
C PHE A 97 13.84 -9.36 6.91
N LEU A 98 13.27 -9.73 8.06
CA LEU A 98 11.83 -9.89 8.21
C LEU A 98 11.08 -8.56 8.04
N VAL A 99 11.64 -7.45 8.53
CA VAL A 99 11.09 -6.10 8.32
C VAL A 99 11.08 -5.73 6.83
N GLY A 100 12.19 -5.98 6.13
CA GLY A 100 12.27 -5.79 4.67
C GLY A 100 11.20 -6.61 3.93
N TYR A 101 11.05 -7.89 4.30
CA TYR A 101 10.05 -8.77 3.71
C TYR A 101 8.63 -8.27 3.95
N LEU A 102 8.31 -7.90 5.19
CA LEU A 102 6.98 -7.40 5.56
C LEU A 102 6.62 -6.10 4.86
N THR A 103 7.58 -5.19 4.70
CA THR A 103 7.37 -3.92 3.98
C THR A 103 7.17 -4.13 2.49
N HIS A 104 7.79 -5.15 1.89
CA HIS A 104 7.48 -5.58 0.52
C HIS A 104 6.01 -6.00 0.39
N LEU A 105 5.56 -6.92 1.25
CA LEU A 105 4.17 -7.38 1.28
C LEU A 105 3.19 -6.22 1.54
N ALA A 106 3.51 -5.32 2.47
CA ALA A 106 2.67 -4.16 2.74
C ALA A 106 2.54 -3.25 1.51
N GLY A 107 3.64 -3.01 0.79
CA GLY A 107 3.63 -2.22 -0.44
C GLY A 107 2.79 -2.86 -1.55
N ASP A 108 2.85 -4.18 -1.68
CA ASP A 108 2.03 -4.91 -2.67
C ASP A 108 0.54 -4.96 -2.30
N LEU A 109 0.20 -4.93 -0.99
CA LEU A 109 -1.17 -4.77 -0.51
C LEU A 109 -1.81 -3.47 -0.98
N LEU A 110 -1.02 -2.38 -1.01
CA LEU A 110 -1.47 -1.05 -1.42
C LEU A 110 -1.55 -0.88 -2.95
N SER A 111 -1.05 -1.87 -3.69
CA SER A 111 -1.12 -1.90 -5.14
C SER A 111 -2.44 -2.49 -5.64
N PRO A 112 -2.87 -2.21 -6.88
CA PRO A 112 -4.10 -2.74 -7.42
C PRO A 112 -3.99 -4.24 -7.74
N SER A 113 -2.76 -4.75 -7.89
CA SER A 113 -2.47 -6.17 -8.10
C SER A 113 -2.74 -7.01 -6.84
N GLY A 114 -2.59 -6.41 -5.66
CA GLY A 114 -2.74 -7.08 -4.36
C GLY A 114 -1.80 -8.26 -4.15
N LEU A 115 -2.05 -9.03 -3.07
CA LEU A 115 -1.35 -10.30 -2.83
C LEU A 115 -2.20 -11.34 -2.06
N PRO A 116 -1.92 -12.65 -2.25
CA PRO A 116 -2.64 -13.72 -1.59
C PRO A 116 -2.15 -13.96 -0.14
N LEU A 117 -2.49 -13.06 0.78
CA LEU A 117 -2.00 -13.08 2.19
C LEU A 117 -2.16 -14.44 2.89
N LEU A 118 -3.29 -15.11 2.62
CA LEU A 118 -3.70 -16.36 3.29
C LEU A 118 -3.36 -17.62 2.48
N TYR A 119 -2.46 -17.54 1.50
CA TYR A 119 -1.90 -18.74 0.87
C TYR A 119 -1.13 -19.56 1.93
N PRO A 120 -1.22 -20.91 1.99
CA PRO A 120 -1.95 -21.81 1.10
C PRO A 120 -3.42 -22.08 1.48
N LEU A 121 -3.86 -21.64 2.67
CA LEU A 121 -5.21 -21.94 3.20
C LEU A 121 -6.35 -21.41 2.30
N LYS A 122 -6.18 -20.27 1.64
CA LYS A 122 -7.18 -19.68 0.73
C LYS A 122 -6.56 -19.29 -0.61
N ARG A 123 -6.25 -20.31 -1.42
CA ARG A 123 -5.49 -20.24 -2.69
C ARG A 123 -5.96 -19.24 -3.75
N ARG A 124 -7.19 -18.70 -3.68
CA ARG A 124 -7.75 -17.73 -4.66
C ARG A 124 -8.15 -16.37 -4.07
N ARG A 125 -7.92 -16.13 -2.77
CA ARG A 125 -8.29 -14.85 -2.12
C ARG A 125 -7.10 -13.90 -2.16
N THR A 126 -7.13 -12.96 -3.09
CA THR A 126 -6.19 -11.84 -3.16
C THR A 126 -6.74 -10.68 -2.34
N PHE A 127 -5.91 -10.09 -1.50
CA PHE A 127 -6.23 -8.85 -0.80
C PHE A 127 -5.53 -7.69 -1.51
N ALA A 128 -6.30 -6.67 -1.85
CA ALA A 128 -5.80 -5.46 -2.51
C ALA A 128 -6.52 -4.24 -1.92
N LEU A 129 -5.75 -3.20 -1.64
CA LEU A 129 -6.23 -1.86 -1.32
C LEU A 129 -5.73 -0.96 -2.45
N PRO A 130 -6.50 -0.78 -3.53
CA PRO A 130 -6.02 -0.11 -4.75
C PRO A 130 -5.91 1.41 -4.57
N ILE A 131 -4.97 1.84 -3.74
CA ILE A 131 -4.69 3.25 -3.43
C ILE A 131 -3.60 3.78 -4.35
N ILE A 132 -2.60 2.94 -4.67
CA ILE A 132 -1.38 3.37 -5.38
C ILE A 132 -1.35 2.78 -6.78
N LYS A 133 -1.23 3.61 -7.82
CA LYS A 133 -0.94 3.11 -9.18
C LYS A 133 0.55 2.79 -9.32
N THR A 134 0.86 1.55 -9.69
CA THR A 134 2.24 1.07 -9.83
C THR A 134 3.00 1.81 -10.94
N GLY A 135 4.23 2.23 -10.65
CA GLY A 135 5.11 2.94 -11.58
C GLY A 135 4.67 4.37 -11.95
N GLY A 136 3.60 4.88 -11.34
CA GLY A 136 3.10 6.22 -11.56
C GLY A 136 3.60 7.24 -10.53
N PHE A 137 3.27 8.52 -10.76
CA PHE A 137 3.57 9.61 -9.84
C PHE A 137 3.02 9.36 -8.42
N SER A 138 1.84 8.71 -8.30
CA SER A 138 1.24 8.37 -7.01
C SER A 138 2.13 7.45 -6.17
N GLU A 139 2.85 6.51 -6.79
CA GLU A 139 3.77 5.63 -6.08
C GLU A 139 4.96 6.40 -5.53
N GLN A 140 5.58 7.25 -6.36
CA GLN A 140 6.71 8.07 -5.95
C GLN A 140 6.32 9.03 -4.82
N LEU A 141 5.15 9.67 -4.92
CA LEU A 141 4.66 10.56 -3.88
C LEU A 141 4.48 9.83 -2.54
N VAL A 142 3.88 8.64 -2.55
CA VAL A 142 3.72 7.84 -1.32
C VAL A 142 5.07 7.43 -0.75
N VAL A 143 6.00 6.96 -1.59
CA VAL A 143 7.34 6.57 -1.14
C VAL A 143 8.07 7.77 -0.53
N VAL A 144 8.03 8.94 -1.17
CA VAL A 144 8.69 10.15 -0.67
C VAL A 144 8.09 10.60 0.65
N ILE A 145 6.77 10.64 0.77
CA ILE A 145 6.10 11.05 2.01
C ILE A 145 6.37 10.05 3.13
N LEU A 146 6.23 8.75 2.86
CA LEU A 146 6.46 7.70 3.85
C LEU A 146 7.91 7.67 4.33
N CYS A 147 8.87 7.66 3.40
CA CYS A 147 10.29 7.65 3.76
C CYS A 147 10.71 8.97 4.40
N GLY A 148 10.18 10.10 3.93
CA GLY A 148 10.40 11.41 4.56
C GLY A 148 9.94 11.41 6.01
N TRP A 149 8.77 10.84 6.30
CA TRP A 149 8.24 10.69 7.65
C TRP A 149 9.08 9.73 8.52
N LEU A 150 9.47 8.58 7.98
CA LEU A 150 10.34 7.63 8.70
C LEU A 150 11.71 8.26 9.01
N ILE A 151 12.29 9.00 8.07
CA ILE A 151 13.58 9.67 8.26
C ILE A 151 13.45 10.85 9.22
N SER A 152 12.38 11.65 9.14
CA SER A 152 12.18 12.78 10.06
C SER A 152 12.09 12.32 11.51
N GLY A 153 11.51 11.15 11.76
CA GLY A 153 11.48 10.51 13.09
C GLY A 153 12.87 10.25 13.69
N LEU A 154 13.91 10.08 12.86
CA LEU A 154 15.29 9.91 13.34
C LEU A 154 15.85 11.18 14.01
N PHE A 155 15.35 12.34 13.61
CA PHE A 155 15.76 13.65 14.13
C PHE A 155 14.83 14.15 15.24
N GLY A 156 13.92 13.31 15.74
CA GLY A 156 12.88 13.71 16.69
C GLY A 156 11.79 14.60 16.08
N CYS A 157 11.79 14.76 14.75
CA CYS A 157 10.75 15.47 14.01
C CYS A 157 9.57 14.53 13.75
N ASP A 158 8.82 14.21 14.81
CA ASP A 158 7.50 13.62 14.66
C ASP A 158 6.50 14.68 14.16
N TRP A 159 5.44 14.25 13.46
CA TRP A 159 4.34 15.13 13.05
C TRP A 159 3.78 15.95 14.22
N ARG A 160 3.83 15.40 15.44
CA ARG A 160 3.48 16.10 16.68
C ARG A 160 4.36 17.32 16.94
N GLY A 161 5.67 17.23 16.68
CA GLY A 161 6.59 18.36 16.77
C GLY A 161 6.30 19.42 15.72
N LEU A 162 5.95 19.01 14.50
CA LEU A 162 5.50 19.94 13.44
C LEU A 162 4.23 20.69 13.85
N LEU A 163 3.22 19.99 14.38
CA LEU A 163 1.99 20.60 14.90
C LEU A 163 2.24 21.52 16.11
N GLN A 164 3.34 21.34 16.82
CA GLN A 164 3.73 22.17 17.97
C GLN A 164 4.64 23.35 17.58
N THR A 165 5.07 23.46 16.31
CA THR A 165 5.84 24.61 15.85
C THR A 165 5.02 25.91 15.95
N GLY A 166 5.68 27.03 16.28
CA GLY A 166 5.04 28.34 16.34
C GLY A 166 4.33 28.71 15.03
N ALA A 167 4.99 28.45 13.90
CA ALA A 167 4.43 28.71 12.57
C ALA A 167 3.11 27.96 12.30
N TRP A 168 2.99 26.70 12.75
CA TRP A 168 1.73 25.96 12.61
C TRP A 168 0.63 26.53 13.51
N ARG A 169 0.98 26.89 14.75
CA ARG A 169 0.03 27.52 15.69
C ARG A 169 -0.47 28.86 15.16
N ASP A 170 0.42 29.67 14.59
CA ASP A 170 0.08 30.96 13.99
C ASP A 170 -0.80 30.78 12.75
N ALA A 171 -0.50 29.79 11.90
CA ALA A 171 -1.34 29.47 10.73
C ALA A 171 -2.75 29.00 11.12
N VAL A 172 -2.88 28.14 12.15
CA VAL A 172 -4.18 27.71 12.66
C VAL A 172 -4.95 28.89 13.25
N ALA A 173 -4.29 29.77 14.01
CA ALA A 173 -4.92 30.98 14.55
C ALA A 173 -5.42 31.93 13.44
N LEU A 174 -4.68 32.06 12.33
CA LEU A 174 -5.11 32.84 11.17
C LEU A 174 -6.36 32.26 10.50
N VAL A 175 -6.46 30.93 10.42
CA VAL A 175 -7.64 30.25 9.84
C VAL A 175 -8.85 30.43 10.75
N ASP A 176 -8.69 30.25 12.06
CA ASP A 176 -9.75 30.43 13.06
C ASP A 176 -10.28 31.88 13.08
N GLU A 177 -9.37 32.87 13.02
CA GLU A 177 -9.71 34.28 12.86
C GLU A 177 -10.41 34.59 11.53
N ALA A 178 -10.03 33.92 10.44
CA ALA A 178 -10.70 34.08 9.16
C ALA A 178 -12.13 33.52 9.21
N GLU A 179 -12.33 32.35 9.84
CA GLU A 179 -13.63 31.70 10.00
C GLU A 179 -14.56 32.52 10.92
N SER A 180 -14.02 33.10 12.01
CA SER A 180 -14.78 33.99 12.88
C SER A 180 -15.26 35.25 12.15
N ARG A 181 -14.40 35.84 11.30
CA ARG A 181 -14.78 36.97 10.43
C ARG A 181 -15.82 36.59 9.39
N LEU A 182 -15.63 35.45 8.72
CA LEU A 182 -16.58 34.94 7.72
C LEU A 182 -17.96 34.67 8.34
N SER A 183 -17.99 34.06 9.53
CA SER A 183 -19.24 33.82 10.26
C SER A 183 -19.91 35.12 10.73
N SER A 184 -19.16 36.14 11.12
CA SER A 184 -19.71 37.48 11.47
C SER A 184 -20.31 38.25 10.28
N LEU A 185 -19.90 37.91 9.05
CA LEU A 185 -20.42 38.50 7.81
C LEU A 185 -21.62 37.71 7.26
N ARG A 186 -21.99 36.59 7.88
CA ARG A 186 -23.14 35.79 7.46
C ARG A 186 -24.42 36.55 7.83
N PRO A 187 -25.28 36.90 6.87
CA PRO A 187 -26.50 37.63 7.16
C PRO A 187 -27.42 36.80 8.06
N GLU A 188 -27.94 37.41 9.12
CA GLU A 188 -28.94 36.78 9.99
C GLU A 188 -30.23 36.56 9.19
N GLY A 189 -30.43 35.35 8.69
CA GLY A 189 -31.61 34.99 7.89
C GLY A 189 -31.47 33.75 7.02
N GLU A 190 -30.26 33.22 6.80
CA GLU A 190 -30.08 31.96 6.04
C GLU A 190 -30.42 30.69 6.83
N ASP A 191 -30.57 30.78 8.15
CA ASP A 191 -31.03 29.65 8.99
C ASP A 191 -32.56 29.54 9.03
N ALA A 192 -33.29 30.38 8.27
CA ALA A 192 -34.69 30.12 7.97
C ALA A 192 -34.76 28.80 7.18
N ALA A 193 -35.26 27.76 7.85
CA ALA A 193 -35.55 26.45 7.29
C ALA A 193 -36.06 26.57 5.85
N PRO A 194 -35.63 25.69 4.92
CA PRO A 194 -36.06 25.80 3.53
C PRO A 194 -37.58 25.83 3.49
N THR A 195 -38.14 26.99 3.13
CA THR A 195 -39.55 27.14 2.82
C THR A 195 -39.85 26.10 1.76
N ALA A 196 -40.68 25.13 2.16
CA ALA A 196 -41.12 23.96 1.40
C ALA A 196 -40.69 24.00 -0.07
N ALA A 197 -39.57 23.33 -0.38
CA ALA A 197 -39.16 23.10 -1.75
C ALA A 197 -40.36 22.55 -2.52
N ALA A 198 -40.72 23.23 -3.62
CA ALA A 198 -41.84 22.84 -4.46
C ALA A 198 -41.77 21.32 -4.77
N PRO A 199 -42.91 20.60 -4.77
CA PRO A 199 -42.92 19.17 -5.01
C PRO A 199 -42.14 18.84 -6.29
N TRP A 200 -41.18 17.93 -6.17
CA TRP A 200 -40.40 17.45 -7.32
C TRP A 200 -41.34 17.04 -8.45
N PRO A 201 -41.16 17.51 -9.70
CA PRO A 201 -42.03 17.12 -10.80
C PRO A 201 -42.01 15.60 -10.96
N PRO A 202 -43.16 14.95 -11.25
CA PRO A 202 -43.23 13.50 -11.32
C PRO A 202 -42.19 12.95 -12.29
N ARG A 203 -41.41 11.95 -11.84
CA ARG A 203 -40.40 11.28 -12.67
C ARG A 203 -41.08 10.77 -13.93
N LYS A 204 -40.54 11.13 -15.11
CA LYS A 204 -41.00 10.59 -16.40
C LYS A 204 -40.96 9.06 -16.35
N PRO A 205 -42.02 8.36 -16.80
CA PRO A 205 -42.02 6.90 -16.81
C PRO A 205 -40.87 6.39 -17.68
N ALA A 206 -40.22 5.32 -17.21
CA ALA A 206 -39.13 4.68 -17.92
C ALA A 206 -39.63 4.22 -19.30
N ILE A 207 -38.99 4.73 -20.36
CA ILE A 207 -39.22 4.27 -21.73
C ILE A 207 -38.71 2.83 -21.78
N LYS A 208 -39.61 1.86 -21.82
CA LYS A 208 -39.24 0.47 -22.10
C LYS A 208 -38.62 0.41 -23.50
N PRO A 209 -37.44 -0.20 -23.68
CA PRO A 209 -36.90 -0.40 -25.02
C PRO A 209 -37.88 -1.27 -25.83
N PRO A 210 -38.08 -0.98 -27.12
CA PRO A 210 -38.98 -1.76 -27.95
C PRO A 210 -38.52 -3.22 -27.98
N HIS A 211 -39.48 -4.12 -27.73
CA HIS A 211 -39.28 -5.56 -27.88
C HIS A 211 -38.73 -5.82 -29.28
N ARG A 212 -37.52 -6.39 -29.38
CA ARG A 212 -37.03 -6.97 -30.62
C ARG A 212 -38.01 -8.07 -31.01
N VAL A 213 -38.79 -7.82 -32.06
CA VAL A 213 -39.58 -8.83 -32.74
C VAL A 213 -38.59 -9.85 -33.29
N ALA A 214 -38.59 -11.05 -32.73
CA ALA A 214 -37.89 -12.19 -33.32
C ALA A 214 -38.62 -12.53 -34.62
N SER A 215 -38.03 -12.14 -35.75
CA SER A 215 -38.41 -12.64 -37.05
C SER A 215 -37.97 -14.11 -37.14
N ALA A 216 -38.93 -15.01 -36.91
CA ALA A 216 -38.82 -16.39 -37.35
C ALA A 216 -38.89 -16.40 -38.89
N ALA A 217 -37.72 -16.40 -39.51
CA ALA A 217 -37.61 -16.65 -40.94
C ALA A 217 -37.81 -18.14 -41.20
N CYS A 218 -38.87 -18.41 -41.96
CA CYS A 218 -39.20 -19.65 -42.63
C CYS A 218 -38.00 -20.19 -43.42
N GLY A 219 -37.77 -21.50 -43.32
CA GLY A 219 -36.74 -22.21 -44.09
C GLY A 219 -37.20 -23.63 -44.38
N VAL A 220 -38.17 -23.76 -45.28
CA VAL A 220 -38.45 -24.98 -46.05
C VAL A 220 -38.06 -24.68 -47.50
N CYS A 221 -37.27 -25.58 -48.09
CA CYS A 221 -37.11 -25.93 -49.51
C CYS A 221 -35.63 -26.02 -49.92
N GLY A 222 -35.22 -27.22 -50.37
CA GLY A 222 -33.99 -27.47 -51.13
C GLY A 222 -33.17 -28.60 -50.58
#